data_AF-A0A226GXF8-F1
#
_entry.id   AF-A0A226GXF8-F1
#
_cell.length_a   1.000
_cell.length_b   1.000
_cell.length_c   1.000
_cell.angle_alpha   90.00
_cell.angle_beta   90.00
_cell.angle_gamma   90.00
#
_symmetry.space_group_name_H-M   'P 1'
#
loop_
_entity.id
_entity.type
_entity.pdbx_description
1 polymer ?
#
loop_
_entity_poly.entity_id
_entity_poly.type
_entity_poly.pdbx_seq_one_letter_code
_entity_poly.pdbx_strand_id
1 'polypeptide(L)'
;MEHKIHQGRNLKRFREMLGIKQESLAFDLGEEWNQKKISMLEQKDVIEDSLLKQISSALKIPVEAFQNFDEEQVVNIISNTFNDQSNGFNYYPTFNVNPIEKWLESLEEIKRLNSELLKSKDEQIKTLEKLLNGK
;
A
#
# COMPACT_ATOMS: atom_id res chain seq x y z
N MET A 1 14.47 -21.09 15.73
CA MET A 1 13.18 -20.66 16.32
C MET A 1 12.28 -20.36 15.15
N GLU A 2 11.10 -20.98 15.05
CA GLU A 2 10.12 -20.60 14.01
C GLU A 2 9.80 -19.12 14.19
N HIS A 3 10.09 -18.32 13.18
CA HIS A 3 9.77 -16.89 13.18
C HIS A 3 8.26 -16.78 12.97
N LYS A 4 7.52 -16.73 14.09
CA LYS A 4 6.07 -16.70 14.06
C LYS A 4 5.65 -15.27 13.72
N ILE A 5 5.10 -15.09 12.51
CA ILE A 5 4.71 -13.79 12.00
C ILE A 5 3.59 -13.22 12.88
N HIS A 6 3.81 -12.02 13.41
CA HIS A 6 2.87 -11.34 14.29
C HIS A 6 1.98 -10.40 13.47
N GLN A 7 0.76 -10.85 13.18
CA GLN A 7 -0.18 -10.16 12.30
C GLN A 7 -0.65 -8.81 12.88
N GLY A 8 -0.88 -8.72 14.20
CA GLY A 8 -1.24 -7.46 14.86
C GLY A 8 -0.16 -6.38 14.75
N ARG A 9 1.12 -6.75 14.90
CA ARG A 9 2.26 -5.86 14.73
C ARG A 9 2.34 -5.38 13.28
N ASN A 10 2.14 -6.28 12.32
CA ASN A 10 2.10 -5.93 10.89
C ASN A 10 0.97 -4.95 10.59
N LEU A 11 -0.22 -5.17 11.16
CA LEU A 11 -1.35 -4.25 11.05
C LEU A 11 -0.99 -2.85 11.57
N LYS A 12 -0.39 -2.75 12.75
CA LYS A 12 0.05 -1.47 13.32
C LYS A 12 1.02 -0.76 12.38
N ARG A 13 1.99 -1.48 11.81
CA ARG A 13 2.98 -0.93 10.87
C ARG A 13 2.34 -0.40 9.60
N PHE A 14 1.47 -1.17 8.96
CA PHE A 14 0.77 -0.72 7.76
C PHE A 14 -0.11 0.51 8.04
N ARG A 15 -0.79 0.53 9.18
CA ARG A 15 -1.57 1.70 9.61
C ARG A 15 -0.69 2.94 9.78
N GLU A 16 0.45 2.80 10.46
CA GLU A 16 1.42 3.89 10.67
C GLU A 16 2.04 4.37 9.36
N MET A 17 2.36 3.45 8.44
CA MET A 17 2.89 3.76 7.11
C MET A 17 1.91 4.56 6.25
N LEU A 18 0.61 4.26 6.37
CA LEU A 18 -0.45 5.02 5.71
C LEU A 18 -0.82 6.32 6.45
N GLY A 19 -0.22 6.61 7.61
CA GLY A 19 -0.53 7.80 8.41
C GLY A 19 -1.93 7.78 9.04
N ILE A 20 -2.55 6.60 9.16
CA ILE A 20 -3.93 6.44 9.62
C ILE A 20 -3.95 6.38 11.15
N LYS A 21 -4.87 7.10 11.80
CA LYS A 21 -5.08 7.01 13.26
C LYS A 21 -5.88 5.75 13.61
N GLN A 22 -5.69 5.21 14.82
CA GLN A 22 -6.46 4.06 15.31
C GLN A 22 -7.97 4.35 15.28
N GLU A 23 -8.38 5.58 15.58
CA GLU A 23 -9.77 6.04 15.52
C GLU A 23 -10.34 5.98 14.09
N SER A 24 -9.55 6.37 13.09
CA SER A 24 -9.95 6.32 11.68
C SER A 24 -10.14 4.89 11.21
N LEU A 25 -9.21 3.99 11.55
CA LEU A 25 -9.36 2.57 11.22
C LEU A 25 -10.57 1.94 11.93
N ALA A 26 -10.84 2.33 13.18
CA ALA A 26 -12.04 1.90 13.88
C ALA A 26 -13.31 2.35 13.16
N PHE A 27 -13.36 3.61 12.70
CA PHE A 27 -14.49 4.13 11.94
C PHE A 27 -14.74 3.34 10.65
N ASP A 28 -13.68 3.00 9.91
CA ASP A 28 -13.80 2.23 8.66
C ASP A 28 -14.24 0.77 8.87
N LEU A 29 -13.95 0.18 10.04
CA LEU A 29 -14.36 -1.17 10.40
C LEU A 29 -15.80 -1.24 10.98
N GLY A 30 -16.38 -0.10 11.36
CA GLY A 30 -17.78 0.03 11.78
C GLY A 30 -17.98 0.36 13.26
N GLU A 31 -19.25 0.55 13.66
CA GLU A 31 -19.64 1.07 14.99
C GLU A 31 -19.21 0.20 16.18
N GLU A 32 -18.99 -1.10 15.96
CA GLU A 32 -18.48 -1.98 17.00
C GLU A 32 -17.00 -1.73 17.31
N TRP A 33 -16.27 -1.02 16.45
CA TRP A 33 -14.84 -0.76 16.60
C TRP A 33 -14.59 0.59 17.25
N ASN A 34 -13.59 0.62 18.12
CA ASN A 34 -13.10 1.84 18.74
C ASN A 34 -11.58 1.79 18.89
N GLN A 35 -10.97 2.93 19.19
CA GLN A 35 -9.51 3.07 19.33
C GLN A 35 -8.91 1.98 20.25
N LYS A 36 -9.57 1.67 21.38
CA LYS A 36 -9.10 0.66 22.35
C LYS A 36 -9.15 -0.76 21.76
N LYS A 37 -10.21 -1.12 21.04
CA LYS A 37 -10.32 -2.42 20.35
C LYS A 37 -9.27 -2.57 19.25
N ILE A 38 -8.98 -1.52 18.49
CA ILE A 38 -7.88 -1.53 17.50
C ILE A 38 -6.54 -1.73 18.18
N SER A 39 -6.26 -1.00 19.26
CA SER A 39 -5.02 -1.17 20.03
C SER A 39 -4.86 -2.60 20.58
N MET A 40 -5.94 -3.22 21.05
CA MET A 40 -5.93 -4.63 21.47
C MET A 40 -5.68 -5.58 20.30
N LEU A 41 -6.24 -5.27 19.12
CA LEU A 41 -6.05 -6.07 17.93
C LEU A 41 -4.60 -6.03 17.43
N GLU A 42 -3.97 -4.87 17.47
CA GLU A 42 -2.55 -4.67 17.11
C GLU A 42 -1.59 -5.46 18.01
N GLN A 43 -2.02 -5.86 19.21
CA GLN A 43 -1.22 -6.66 20.16
C GLN A 43 -1.43 -8.17 19.99
N LYS A 44 -2.34 -8.62 19.12
CA LYS A 44 -2.59 -10.05 18.89
C LYS A 44 -1.59 -10.63 17.89
N ASP A 45 -0.99 -11.76 18.24
CA ASP A 45 -0.11 -12.51 17.34
C ASP A 45 -0.85 -12.95 16.06
N VAL A 46 -2.07 -13.44 16.21
CA VAL A 46 -2.92 -13.96 15.13
C VAL A 46 -4.28 -13.29 15.20
N ILE A 47 -4.76 -12.82 14.06
CA ILE A 47 -6.06 -12.20 13.85
C ILE A 47 -6.95 -13.20 13.10
N GLU A 48 -8.24 -13.20 13.39
CA GLU A 48 -9.20 -14.05 12.66
C GLU A 48 -9.26 -13.66 11.17
N ASP A 49 -9.26 -14.64 10.28
CA ASP A 49 -9.23 -14.41 8.82
C ASP A 49 -10.40 -13.55 8.31
N SER A 50 -11.58 -13.67 8.92
CA SER A 50 -12.76 -12.84 8.60
C SER A 50 -12.47 -11.36 8.84
N LEU A 51 -11.88 -11.05 10.00
CA LEU A 51 -11.50 -9.71 10.40
C LEU A 51 -10.30 -9.21 9.59
N LEU A 52 -9.33 -10.07 9.30
CA LEU A 52 -8.19 -9.71 8.47
C LEU A 52 -8.61 -9.32 7.05
N LYS A 53 -9.62 -9.97 6.48
CA LYS A 53 -10.25 -9.59 5.20
C LYS A 53 -10.96 -8.23 5.26
N GLN A 54 -11.66 -7.94 6.37
CA GLN A 54 -12.27 -6.63 6.56
C GLN A 54 -11.23 -5.52 6.63
N ILE A 55 -10.16 -5.74 7.38
CA ILE A 55 -9.03 -4.81 7.51
C ILE A 55 -8.29 -4.65 6.20
N SER A 56 -8.06 -5.74 5.48
CA SER A 56 -7.50 -5.75 4.13
C SER A 56 -8.32 -4.89 3.18
N SER A 57 -9.64 -4.96 3.26
CA SER A 57 -10.55 -4.15 2.44
C SER A 57 -10.52 -2.67 2.84
N ALA A 58 -10.50 -2.37 4.15
CA ALA A 58 -10.45 -1.01 4.66
C ALA A 58 -9.13 -0.30 4.30
N LEU A 59 -8.00 -0.98 4.51
CA LEU A 59 -6.66 -0.45 4.24
C LEU A 59 -6.23 -0.61 2.77
N LYS A 60 -6.99 -1.37 1.98
CA LYS A 60 -6.67 -1.76 0.58
C LYS A 60 -5.32 -2.46 0.45
N ILE A 61 -5.00 -3.32 1.41
CA ILE A 61 -3.77 -4.09 1.47
C ILE A 61 -4.12 -5.58 1.37
N PRO A 62 -3.44 -6.40 0.56
CA PRO A 62 -3.69 -7.84 0.48
C PRO A 62 -3.58 -8.53 1.86
N VAL A 63 -4.45 -9.50 2.14
CA VAL A 63 -4.46 -10.25 3.40
C VAL A 63 -3.11 -10.92 3.65
N GLU A 64 -2.50 -11.42 2.57
CA GLU A 64 -1.20 -12.07 2.54
C GLU A 64 -0.09 -11.15 3.04
N ALA A 65 -0.21 -9.83 2.88
CA ALA A 65 0.78 -8.90 3.39
C ALA A 65 0.78 -8.89 4.93
N PHE A 66 -0.37 -8.99 5.59
CA PHE A 66 -0.41 -9.08 7.05
C PHE A 66 0.10 -10.42 7.57
N GLN A 67 -0.07 -11.50 6.78
CA GLN A 67 0.33 -12.85 7.14
C GLN A 67 1.80 -13.16 6.85
N ASN A 68 2.42 -12.52 5.85
CA ASN A 68 3.77 -12.83 5.37
C ASN A 68 4.79 -11.70 5.59
N PHE A 69 4.37 -10.52 6.08
CA PHE A 69 5.30 -9.43 6.32
C PHE A 69 6.20 -9.72 7.52
N ASP A 70 7.50 -9.69 7.27
CA ASP A 70 8.54 -9.80 8.29
C ASP A 70 9.31 -8.47 8.36
N GLU A 71 9.10 -7.75 9.46
CA GLU A 71 9.72 -6.45 9.70
C GLU A 71 11.26 -6.56 9.76
N GLU A 72 11.80 -7.65 10.30
CA GLU A 72 13.25 -7.82 10.39
C GLU A 72 13.89 -7.98 9.01
N GLN A 73 13.20 -8.63 8.07
CA GLN A 73 13.67 -8.70 6.68
C GLN A 73 13.64 -7.34 6.00
N VAL A 74 12.59 -6.55 6.19
CA VAL A 74 12.50 -5.21 5.59
C VAL A 74 13.53 -4.27 6.20
N VAL A 75 13.73 -4.28 7.52
CA VAL A 75 14.75 -3.47 8.19
C VAL A 75 16.15 -3.94 7.80
N ASN A 76 16.44 -5.23 7.69
CA ASN A 76 17.75 -5.71 7.23
C ASN A 76 18.03 -5.31 5.77
N ILE A 77 17.03 -5.36 4.89
CA ILE A 77 17.18 -4.88 3.49
C ILE A 77 17.44 -3.37 3.48
N ILE A 78 16.66 -2.59 4.22
CA ILE A 78 16.81 -1.14 4.32
C ILE A 78 18.17 -0.79 4.94
N SER A 79 18.51 -1.34 6.10
CA SER A 79 19.79 -1.12 6.78
C SER A 79 20.97 -1.56 5.91
N ASN A 80 20.93 -2.69 5.22
CA ASN A 80 22.03 -3.06 4.31
C ASN A 80 22.07 -2.15 3.06
N THR A 81 20.93 -1.73 2.52
CA THR A 81 20.89 -0.82 1.35
C THR A 81 21.35 0.60 1.69
N PHE A 82 21.11 1.08 2.91
CA PHE A 82 21.52 2.41 3.37
C PHE A 82 22.90 2.43 4.06
N ASN A 83 23.44 1.28 4.46
CA ASN A 83 24.70 1.18 5.19
C ASN A 83 25.82 0.48 4.38
N ASP A 84 25.53 -0.07 3.20
CA ASP A 84 26.53 -0.74 2.34
C ASP A 84 27.17 0.19 1.29
N GLN A 85 27.83 1.24 1.77
CA GLN A 85 28.99 1.82 1.08
C GLN A 85 30.32 1.42 1.73
N SER A 86 30.33 0.41 2.60
CA SER A 86 31.57 -0.12 3.16
C SER A 86 31.42 -1.56 3.65
N ASN A 87 31.45 -2.54 2.75
CA ASN A 87 32.59 -3.47 2.62
C ASN A 87 32.18 -4.78 1.92
N GLY A 88 32.91 -5.09 0.84
CA GLY A 88 33.30 -6.47 0.55
C GLY A 88 32.40 -7.27 -0.39
N PHE A 89 32.81 -7.30 -1.66
CA PHE A 89 32.62 -8.43 -2.60
C PHE A 89 31.24 -9.10 -2.60
N ASN A 90 30.29 -8.55 -3.36
CA ASN A 90 29.22 -9.36 -3.93
C ASN A 90 28.98 -8.99 -5.39
N TYR A 91 29.27 -9.97 -6.24
CA TYR A 91 29.10 -9.97 -7.68
C TYR A 91 27.60 -10.08 -8.01
N TYR A 92 26.83 -9.02 -7.77
CA TYR A 92 25.48 -8.89 -8.31
C TYR A 92 25.54 -7.96 -9.52
N PRO A 93 24.87 -8.28 -10.64
CA PRO A 93 24.69 -7.30 -11.70
C PRO A 93 24.00 -6.10 -11.07
N THR A 94 24.69 -4.96 -11.04
CA THR A 94 24.11 -3.68 -10.65
C THR A 94 23.00 -3.38 -11.64
N PHE A 95 21.78 -3.81 -11.33
CA PHE A 95 20.60 -3.25 -11.94
C PHE A 95 20.56 -1.81 -11.44
N ASN A 96 21.10 -0.92 -12.25
CA ASN A 96 21.10 0.53 -12.03
C ASN A 96 19.68 1.08 -12.25
N VAL A 97 18.69 0.43 -11.64
CA VAL A 97 17.31 0.85 -11.62
C VAL A 97 17.20 1.76 -10.41
N ASN A 98 17.38 3.04 -10.64
CA ASN A 98 17.12 4.05 -9.63
C ASN A 98 15.60 4.04 -9.34
N PRO A 99 15.15 3.62 -8.14
CA PRO A 99 13.73 3.54 -7.83
C PRO A 99 13.01 4.89 -7.95
N ILE A 100 13.75 6.00 -7.76
CA ILE A 100 13.24 7.36 -7.91
C ILE A 100 12.97 7.68 -9.39
N GLU A 101 13.83 7.23 -10.30
CA GLU A 101 13.64 7.43 -11.75
C GLU A 101 12.42 6.66 -12.26
N LYS A 102 12.27 5.38 -11.87
CA LYS A 102 11.08 4.60 -12.24
C LYS A 102 9.78 5.17 -11.65
N TRP A 103 9.86 5.71 -10.44
CA TRP A 103 8.73 6.40 -9.82
C TRP A 103 8.35 7.65 -10.62
N LEU A 104 9.34 8.45 -11.02
CA LEU A 104 9.12 9.65 -11.82
C LEU A 104 8.52 9.31 -13.18
N GLU A 105 9.04 8.29 -13.86
CA GLU A 105 8.51 7.76 -15.13
C GLU A 105 7.05 7.32 -14.99
N SER A 106 6.72 6.62 -13.90
CA SER A 106 5.34 6.20 -13.61
C SER A 106 4.40 7.41 -13.41
N LEU A 107 4.87 8.47 -12.75
CA LEU A 107 4.09 9.71 -12.57
C LEU A 107 3.88 10.47 -13.88
N GLU A 108 4.89 10.51 -14.75
CA GLU A 108 4.81 11.10 -16.08
C GLU A 108 3.75 10.38 -16.92
N GLU A 109 3.78 9.04 -16.90
CA GLU A 109 2.84 8.20 -17.63
C GLU A 109 1.40 8.33 -17.13
N ILE A 110 1.19 8.41 -15.81
CA ILE A 110 -0.12 8.68 -15.21
C ILE A 110 -0.67 10.04 -15.69
N LYS A 111 0.18 11.09 -15.72
CA LYS A 111 -0.24 12.41 -16.22
C LYS A 111 -0.62 12.38 -17.70
N ARG A 112 0.14 11.64 -18.52
CA ARG A 112 -0.13 11.46 -19.95
C ARG A 112 -1.47 10.76 -20.17
N LEU A 113 -1.68 9.61 -19.53
CA LEU A 113 -2.90 8.82 -19.64
C LEU A 113 -4.13 9.62 -19.16
N ASN A 114 -4.02 10.36 -18.06
CA ASN A 114 -5.11 11.22 -17.59
C ASN A 114 -5.45 12.33 -18.59
N SER A 115 -4.44 12.92 -19.24
CA SER A 115 -4.65 13.94 -20.27
C SER A 115 -5.33 13.37 -21.51
N GLU A 116 -4.97 12.16 -21.92
CA GLU A 116 -5.62 11.45 -23.04
C GLU A 116 -7.06 11.03 -22.71
N LEU A 117 -7.29 10.55 -21.48
CA LEU A 117 -8.62 10.20 -21.01
C LEU A 117 -9.54 11.43 -20.99
N LEU A 118 -9.02 12.59 -20.55
CA LEU A 118 -9.80 13.83 -20.55
C LEU A 118 -10.19 14.24 -21.97
N LYS A 119 -9.25 14.20 -22.92
CA LYS A 119 -9.55 14.46 -24.34
C LYS A 119 -10.60 13.51 -24.91
N SER A 120 -10.46 12.21 -24.63
CA SER A 120 -11.43 11.21 -25.09
C SER A 120 -12.83 11.47 -24.52
N LYS A 121 -12.91 11.88 -23.25
CA LYS A 121 -14.19 12.28 -22.63
C LYS A 121 -14.77 13.53 -23.30
N ASP A 122 -13.97 14.55 -23.57
CA ASP A 122 -14.43 15.77 -24.25
C ASP A 122 -14.96 15.49 -25.67
N GLU A 123 -14.28 14.61 -26.42
CA GLU A 123 -14.73 14.18 -27.74
C GLU A 123 -16.03 13.38 -27.70
N GLN A 124 -16.18 12.50 -26.71
CA GLN A 124 -17.43 11.77 -26.48
C GLN A 124 -18.58 12.72 -26.12
N ILE A 125 -18.35 13.67 -25.21
CA ILE A 125 -19.33 14.70 -24.83
C ILE A 125 -19.75 15.49 -26.06
N LYS A 126 -18.81 15.99 -26.86
CA LYS A 126 -19.12 16.75 -28.08
C LYS A 126 -19.91 15.93 -29.10
N THR A 127 -19.63 14.64 -29.21
CA THR A 127 -20.39 13.74 -30.09
C THR A 127 -21.82 13.54 -29.58
N LEU A 128 -21.99 13.36 -28.28
CA LEU A 128 -23.30 13.26 -27.63
C LEU A 128 -24.10 14.57 -27.77
N GLU A 129 -23.48 15.73 -27.56
CA GLU A 129 -24.10 17.05 -27.76
C GLU A 129 -24.59 17.24 -29.19
N LYS A 130 -23.81 16.83 -30.20
CA LYS A 130 -24.23 16.88 -31.61
C LYS A 130 -25.43 15.98 -31.90
N LEU A 131 -25.46 14.77 -31.33
CA LEU A 131 -26.60 13.86 -31.48
C LEU A 131 -27.87 14.37 -30.80
N LEU A 132 -27.73 15.07 -29.67
CA LEU A 132 -28.85 15.67 -28.94
C LEU A 132 -29.39 16.93 -29.62
N ASN A 133 -28.52 17.77 -30.18
CA ASN A 133 -28.90 19.02 -30.88
C ASN A 133 -29.30 18.81 -32.36
N GLY A 134 -29.14 17.60 -32.89
CA GLY A 134 -29.54 17.21 -34.25
C GLY A 134 -30.96 16.61 -34.35
N LYS A 135 -31.76 16.68 -33.28
CA LYS A 135 -33.21 16.44 -33.27
C LYS A 135 -33.95 17.77 -33.24
#